data_AF-A0A2P5K3P2-F1
#
_entry.id   AF-A0A2P5K3P2-F1
#
_cell.length_a   1.000
_cell.length_b   1.000
_cell.length_c   1.000
_cell.angle_alpha   90.00
_cell.angle_beta   90.00
_cell.angle_gamma   90.00
#
_symmetry.space_group_name_H-M   'P 1'
#
loop_
_entity.id
_entity.type
_entity.pdbx_description
1 polymer ?
#
loop_
_entity_poly.entity_id
_entity_poly.type
_entity_poly.pdbx_seq_one_letter_code
_entity_poly.pdbx_strand_id
1 'polypeptide(L)'
;MINKIPQKSEKRELMEFILLNLVLLFITQPGSITFANFDAPYGFLKDFTTWMSSFIGLSLIPLSYLILKRNSIDRKVIPIYAAFILIMAFMTYYIEQLLFEGFRSPNYLPTFLTFLFTCFLRAFLSLLILPIAITNLGKTYLSYDYDIPLGLANLVILLIIISLSYNLYIRKKSEKGNKTLSGAS
;
A
#
# COMPACT_ATOMS: atom_id res chain seq x y z
N MET A 1 28.14 28.79 -9.35
CA MET A 1 27.73 27.97 -10.51
C MET A 1 26.59 27.06 -10.05
N ILE A 2 25.33 27.46 -10.27
CA ILE A 2 24.15 26.74 -9.74
C ILE A 2 23.71 25.71 -10.77
N ASN A 3 24.05 24.44 -10.54
CA ASN A 3 23.57 23.33 -11.35
C ASN A 3 22.07 23.11 -11.08
N LYS A 4 21.20 23.80 -11.85
CA LYS A 4 19.73 23.61 -11.85
C LYS A 4 19.33 22.33 -12.59
N ILE A 5 19.79 21.17 -12.10
CA ILE A 5 19.24 19.85 -12.44
C ILE A 5 18.64 19.09 -11.22
N PRO A 6 17.97 19.71 -10.21
CA PRO A 6 17.34 18.94 -9.13
C PRO A 6 15.86 18.55 -9.39
N GLN A 7 15.11 19.34 -10.16
CA GLN A 7 13.64 19.21 -10.21
C GLN A 7 13.13 17.97 -10.98
N LYS A 8 13.89 17.51 -11.98
CA LYS A 8 13.49 16.38 -12.83
C LYS A 8 13.71 15.02 -12.15
N SER A 9 14.82 14.87 -11.43
CA SER A 9 15.12 13.65 -10.66
C SER A 9 14.15 13.49 -9.49
N GLU A 10 13.88 14.58 -8.76
CA GLU A 10 12.95 14.57 -7.64
C GLU A 10 11.55 14.11 -8.04
N LYS A 11 11.01 14.63 -9.16
CA LYS A 11 9.70 14.22 -9.67
C LYS A 11 9.63 12.73 -9.99
N ARG A 12 10.71 12.14 -10.52
CA ARG A 12 10.75 10.70 -10.84
C ARG A 12 10.75 9.87 -9.57
N GLU A 13 11.61 10.20 -8.62
CA GLU A 13 11.73 9.46 -7.35
C GLU A 13 10.43 9.53 -6.53
N LEU A 14 9.71 10.66 -6.60
CA LEU A 14 8.37 10.80 -6.02
C LEU A 14 7.33 9.93 -6.75
N MET A 15 7.36 9.86 -8.07
CA MET A 15 6.47 8.96 -8.83
C MET A 15 6.74 7.49 -8.52
N GLU A 16 8.01 7.09 -8.39
CA GLU A 16 8.41 5.73 -7.97
C GLU A 16 7.93 5.42 -6.55
N PHE A 17 8.01 6.39 -5.63
CA PHE A 17 7.47 6.27 -4.29
C PHE A 17 5.95 6.09 -4.26
N ILE A 18 5.22 6.87 -5.05
CA ILE A 18 3.75 6.75 -5.18
C ILE A 18 3.40 5.38 -5.76
N LEU A 19 4.09 4.97 -6.83
CA LEU A 19 3.89 3.68 -7.46
C LEU A 19 4.11 2.52 -6.47
N LEU A 20 5.17 2.60 -5.66
CA LEU A 20 5.45 1.61 -4.62
C LEU A 20 4.28 1.48 -3.64
N ASN A 21 3.74 2.59 -3.13
CA ASN A 21 2.57 2.55 -2.23
C ASN A 21 1.34 1.93 -2.90
N LEU A 22 1.06 2.30 -4.15
CA LEU A 22 -0.08 1.75 -4.90
C LEU A 22 0.06 0.25 -5.12
N VAL A 23 1.26 -0.22 -5.47
CA VAL A 23 1.54 -1.65 -5.62
C VAL A 23 1.32 -2.38 -4.30
N LEU A 24 1.79 -1.85 -3.18
CA LEU A 24 1.57 -2.46 -1.87
C LEU A 24 0.08 -2.51 -1.50
N LEU A 25 -0.67 -1.43 -1.74
CA LEU A 25 -2.13 -1.42 -1.57
C LEU A 25 -2.81 -2.49 -2.43
N PHE A 26 -2.43 -2.59 -3.71
CA PHE A 26 -3.01 -3.53 -4.65
C PHE A 26 -2.75 -4.99 -4.27
N ILE A 27 -1.50 -5.35 -3.94
CA ILE A 27 -1.14 -6.74 -3.65
C ILE A 27 -1.62 -7.20 -2.27
N THR A 28 -1.78 -6.29 -1.32
CA THR A 28 -2.23 -6.66 0.03
C THR A 28 -3.74 -6.84 0.11
N GLN A 29 -4.53 -6.27 -0.80
CA GLN A 29 -5.98 -6.32 -0.68
C GLN A 29 -6.56 -7.74 -0.86
N PRO A 30 -6.30 -8.49 -1.94
CA PRO A 30 -6.96 -9.79 -2.17
C PRO A 30 -6.65 -10.80 -1.08
N GLY A 31 -5.38 -10.85 -0.64
CA GLY A 31 -4.93 -11.70 0.45
C GLY A 31 -5.57 -11.33 1.78
N SER A 32 -5.74 -10.04 2.05
CA SER A 32 -6.36 -9.55 3.29
C SER A 32 -7.85 -9.90 3.36
N ILE A 33 -8.60 -9.72 2.27
CA ILE A 33 -10.02 -10.07 2.21
C ILE A 33 -10.19 -11.58 2.38
N THR A 34 -9.39 -12.37 1.66
CA THR A 34 -9.44 -13.84 1.76
C THR A 34 -9.10 -14.32 3.17
N PHE A 35 -8.12 -13.68 3.83
CA PHE A 35 -7.78 -13.96 5.22
C PHE A 35 -8.89 -13.54 6.19
N ALA A 36 -9.48 -12.36 6.01
CA ALA A 36 -10.53 -11.83 6.89
C ALA A 36 -11.81 -12.68 6.87
N ASN A 37 -12.09 -13.31 5.73
CA ASN A 37 -13.25 -14.17 5.50
C ASN A 37 -12.92 -15.68 5.56
N PHE A 38 -11.77 -16.08 6.13
CA PHE A 38 -11.35 -17.48 6.16
C PHE A 38 -12.30 -18.36 6.99
N ASP A 39 -12.84 -17.84 8.09
CA ASP A 39 -13.74 -18.54 9.01
C ASP A 39 -15.23 -18.22 8.77
N ALA A 40 -15.58 -16.94 8.56
CA ALA A 40 -16.95 -16.51 8.25
C ALA A 40 -16.95 -15.15 7.53
N PRO A 41 -18.07 -14.73 6.92
CA PRO A 41 -18.24 -13.34 6.46
C PRO A 41 -18.51 -12.39 7.62
N TYR A 42 -17.69 -11.34 7.75
CA TYR A 42 -17.85 -10.34 8.83
C TYR A 42 -18.17 -8.93 8.32
N GLY A 43 -18.40 -8.80 7.00
CA GLY A 43 -18.79 -7.54 6.40
C GLY A 43 -17.63 -6.61 6.04
N PHE A 44 -17.98 -5.59 5.25
CA PHE A 44 -17.05 -4.64 4.63
C PHE A 44 -16.02 -4.05 5.59
N LEU A 45 -16.42 -3.65 6.80
CA LEU A 45 -15.51 -2.96 7.72
C LEU A 45 -14.37 -3.87 8.19
N LYS A 46 -14.61 -5.17 8.42
CA LYS A 46 -13.52 -6.11 8.80
C LYS A 46 -12.52 -6.27 7.66
N ASP A 47 -13.02 -6.39 6.45
CA ASP A 47 -12.19 -6.61 5.26
C ASP A 47 -11.36 -5.37 4.94
N PHE A 48 -11.99 -4.20 5.05
CA PHE A 48 -11.31 -2.92 4.90
C PHE A 48 -10.24 -2.70 5.97
N THR A 49 -10.53 -2.90 7.25
CA THR A 49 -9.53 -2.72 8.32
C THR A 49 -8.40 -3.74 8.22
N THR A 50 -8.70 -4.99 7.88
CA THR A 50 -7.69 -6.03 7.65
C THR A 50 -6.77 -5.64 6.49
N TRP A 51 -7.32 -5.11 5.38
CA TRP A 51 -6.53 -4.59 4.27
C TRP A 51 -5.65 -3.40 4.70
N MET A 52 -6.20 -2.42 5.42
CA MET A 52 -5.43 -1.27 5.90
C MET A 52 -4.31 -1.72 6.85
N SER A 53 -4.57 -2.64 7.79
CA SER A 53 -3.53 -3.21 8.66
C SER A 53 -2.41 -3.88 7.87
N SER A 54 -2.74 -4.66 6.84
CA SER A 54 -1.73 -5.28 5.98
C SER A 54 -0.90 -4.24 5.24
N PHE A 55 -1.53 -3.18 4.73
CA PHE A 55 -0.80 -2.07 4.10
C PHE A 55 0.11 -1.34 5.10
N ILE A 56 -0.37 -1.04 6.32
CA ILE A 56 0.42 -0.46 7.41
C ILE A 56 1.61 -1.36 7.75
N GLY A 57 1.42 -2.69 7.79
CA GLY A 57 2.52 -3.63 8.02
C GLY A 57 3.60 -3.55 6.93
N LEU A 58 3.24 -3.28 5.68
CA LEU A 58 4.21 -3.10 4.59
C LEU A 58 4.72 -1.66 4.43
N SER A 59 4.18 -0.68 5.14
CA SER A 59 4.54 0.73 4.98
C SER A 59 5.98 1.05 5.46
N LEU A 60 6.64 0.11 6.14
CA LEU A 60 8.07 0.20 6.37
C LEU A 60 8.87 0.17 5.05
N ILE A 61 8.39 -0.52 4.01
CA ILE A 61 9.10 -0.63 2.73
C ILE A 61 9.19 0.75 2.04
N PRO A 62 8.08 1.50 1.83
CA PRO A 62 8.18 2.85 1.28
C PRO A 62 8.89 3.83 2.21
N LEU A 63 8.81 3.66 3.53
CA LEU A 63 9.55 4.50 4.48
C LEU A 63 11.07 4.28 4.32
N SER A 64 11.52 3.04 4.23
CA SER A 64 12.92 2.71 3.94
C SER A 64 13.36 3.27 2.59
N TYR A 65 12.50 3.19 1.56
CA TYR A 65 12.76 3.81 0.26
C TYR A 65 13.01 5.33 0.37
N LEU A 66 12.15 6.06 1.09
CA LEU A 66 12.33 7.51 1.30
C LEU A 66 13.62 7.84 2.05
N ILE A 67 13.97 7.04 3.07
CA ILE A 67 15.21 7.23 3.85
C ILE A 67 16.44 7.04 2.96
N LEU A 68 16.44 6.02 2.09
CA LEU A 68 17.52 5.77 1.13
C LEU A 68 17.61 6.87 0.07
N LYS A 69 16.49 7.49 -0.30
CA LYS A 69 16.40 8.55 -1.31
C LYS A 69 16.32 9.97 -0.71
N ARG A 70 16.67 10.16 0.56
CA ARG A 70 16.57 11.43 1.30
C ARG A 70 17.32 12.63 0.69
N ASN A 71 18.27 12.37 -0.20
CA ASN A 71 19.05 13.40 -0.90
C ASN A 71 18.40 13.82 -2.23
N SER A 72 17.42 13.06 -2.72
CA SER A 72 16.76 13.25 -4.01
C SER A 72 15.31 13.69 -3.89
N ILE A 73 14.72 13.56 -2.71
CA ILE A 73 13.34 13.95 -2.37
C ILE A 73 13.39 14.97 -1.23
N ASP A 74 12.49 15.95 -1.21
CA ASP A 74 12.33 16.86 -0.08
C ASP A 74 12.26 16.09 1.26
N ARG A 75 13.13 16.46 2.20
CA ARG A 75 13.25 15.85 3.53
C ARG A 75 11.94 15.92 4.32
N LYS A 76 11.05 16.87 4.01
CA LYS A 76 9.72 16.98 4.63
C LYS A 76 8.81 15.80 4.29
N VAL A 77 9.04 15.10 3.18
CA VAL A 77 8.21 13.96 2.75
C VAL A 77 8.29 12.80 3.74
N ILE A 78 9.45 12.58 4.37
CA ILE A 78 9.65 11.50 5.35
C ILE A 78 8.74 11.66 6.58
N PRO A 79 8.80 12.76 7.36
CA PRO A 79 7.93 12.93 8.52
C PRO A 79 6.46 13.04 8.14
N ILE A 80 6.12 13.63 6.99
CA ILE A 80 4.73 13.68 6.50
C ILE A 80 4.20 12.27 6.25
N TYR A 81 4.95 11.42 5.55
CA TYR A 81 4.55 10.05 5.30
C TYR A 81 4.46 9.22 6.58
N ALA A 82 5.43 9.35 7.48
CA ALA A 82 5.39 8.68 8.78
C ALA A 82 4.15 9.08 9.59
N ALA A 83 3.82 10.37 9.64
CA ALA A 83 2.62 10.86 10.30
C ALA A 83 1.35 10.32 9.63
N PHE A 84 1.30 10.31 8.30
CA PHE A 84 0.17 9.74 7.54
C PHE A 84 -0.07 8.27 7.89
N ILE A 85 0.98 7.44 7.90
CA ILE A 85 0.89 6.03 8.29
C ILE A 85 0.44 5.88 9.75
N LEU A 86 0.98 6.68 10.67
CA LEU A 86 0.61 6.63 12.08
C LEU A 86 -0.86 7.01 12.31
N ILE A 87 -1.34 8.06 11.63
CA ILE A 87 -2.76 8.46 11.68
C ILE A 87 -3.63 7.33 11.15
N MET A 88 -3.27 6.74 10.01
CA MET A 88 -4.01 5.63 9.42
C MET A 88 -4.03 4.41 10.34
N ALA A 89 -2.90 4.10 10.98
CA ALA A 89 -2.80 3.03 11.97
C ALA A 89 -3.67 3.30 13.19
N PHE A 90 -3.67 4.52 13.72
CA PHE A 90 -4.49 4.88 14.86
C PHE A 90 -5.98 4.79 14.55
N MET A 91 -6.41 5.28 13.38
CA MET A 91 -7.81 5.18 12.94
C MET A 91 -8.23 3.72 12.74
N THR A 92 -7.39 2.92 12.08
CA THR A 92 -7.67 1.48 11.85
C THR A 92 -7.76 0.74 13.17
N TYR A 93 -6.82 0.99 14.09
CA TYR A 93 -6.85 0.46 15.45
C TYR A 93 -8.16 0.81 16.15
N TYR A 94 -8.57 2.07 16.16
CA TYR A 94 -9.79 2.50 16.83
C TYR A 94 -11.05 1.83 16.27
N ILE A 95 -11.16 1.71 14.94
CA ILE A 95 -12.28 1.02 14.29
C ILE A 95 -12.29 -0.46 14.67
N GLU A 96 -11.14 -1.13 14.63
CA GLU A 96 -11.05 -2.54 15.07
C GLU A 96 -11.39 -2.72 16.54
N GLN A 97 -11.07 -1.73 17.39
CA GLN A 97 -11.46 -1.82 18.78
C GLN A 97 -12.98 -1.90 18.94
N LEU A 98 -13.74 -1.21 18.11
CA LEU A 98 -15.20 -1.25 18.14
C LEU A 98 -15.75 -2.55 17.54
N LEU A 99 -15.15 -3.03 16.43
CA LEU A 99 -15.63 -4.24 15.74
C LEU A 99 -15.43 -5.52 16.55
N PHE A 100 -14.35 -5.60 17.33
CA PHE A 100 -13.97 -6.83 18.03
C PHE A 100 -14.30 -6.83 19.53
N GLU A 101 -14.95 -5.80 20.05
CA GLU A 101 -15.22 -5.66 21.49
C GLU A 101 -15.93 -6.89 22.08
N GLY A 102 -16.92 -7.45 21.38
CA GLY A 102 -17.66 -8.65 21.80
C GLY A 102 -16.93 -9.98 21.63
N PHE A 103 -15.77 -10.01 20.95
CA PHE A 103 -14.96 -11.21 20.73
C PHE A 103 -13.72 -11.26 21.61
N ARG A 104 -13.53 -10.27 22.51
CA ARG A 104 -12.35 -10.20 23.37
C ARG A 104 -12.42 -11.22 24.49
N SER A 105 -11.29 -11.88 24.72
CA SER A 105 -11.05 -12.56 25.99
C SER A 105 -11.12 -11.52 27.13
N PRO A 106 -11.74 -11.84 28.28
CA PRO A 106 -11.91 -10.91 29.41
C PRO A 106 -10.60 -10.28 29.90
N ASN A 107 -9.46 -10.91 29.65
CA ASN A 107 -8.15 -10.46 30.10
C ASN A 107 -7.25 -9.89 28.98
N TYR A 108 -7.78 -9.77 27.75
CA TYR A 108 -7.01 -9.27 26.62
C TYR A 108 -7.36 -7.80 26.34
N LEU A 109 -6.47 -6.89 26.74
CA LEU A 109 -6.48 -5.50 26.29
C LEU A 109 -5.50 -5.33 25.11
N PRO A 110 -5.99 -5.35 23.86
CA PRO A 110 -5.15 -5.01 22.72
C PRO A 110 -4.70 -3.56 22.85
N THR A 111 -3.40 -3.34 22.97
CA THR A 111 -2.77 -2.02 22.95
C THR A 111 -2.48 -1.59 21.51
N PHE A 112 -2.30 -0.29 21.29
CA PHE A 112 -1.87 0.22 19.99
C PHE A 112 -0.55 -0.39 19.52
N LEU A 113 0.40 -0.62 20.44
CA LEU A 113 1.68 -1.24 20.10
C LEU A 113 1.50 -2.69 19.63
N THR A 114 0.68 -3.47 20.34
CA THR A 114 0.36 -4.85 19.91
C THR A 114 -0.34 -4.87 18.55
N PHE A 115 -1.19 -3.87 18.25
CA PHE A 115 -1.80 -3.72 16.93
C PHE A 115 -0.78 -3.45 15.82
N LEU A 116 0.24 -2.64 16.08
CA LEU A 116 1.30 -2.43 15.09
C LEU A 116 2.06 -3.73 14.77
N PHE A 117 2.32 -4.57 15.78
CA PHE A 117 2.90 -5.90 15.56
C PHE A 117 1.99 -6.81 14.75
N THR A 118 0.68 -6.81 15.03
CA THR A 118 -0.27 -7.63 14.26
C THR A 118 -0.43 -7.13 12.83
N CYS A 119 -0.24 -5.83 12.54
CA CYS A 119 -0.19 -5.31 11.17
C CYS A 119 0.90 -6.01 10.33
N PHE A 120 2.10 -6.21 10.88
CA PHE A 120 3.16 -6.97 10.19
C PHE A 120 2.77 -8.42 9.94
N LEU A 121 2.15 -9.07 10.93
CA LEU A 121 1.68 -10.44 10.77
C LEU A 121 0.59 -10.55 9.69
N ARG A 122 -0.38 -9.63 9.68
CA ARG A 122 -1.45 -9.57 8.67
C ARG A 122 -0.90 -9.30 7.28
N ALA A 123 0.07 -8.40 7.16
CA ALA A 123 0.79 -8.16 5.92
C ALA A 123 1.43 -9.44 5.38
N PHE A 124 2.15 -10.17 6.23
CA PHE A 124 2.77 -11.44 5.86
C PHE A 124 1.73 -12.48 5.44
N LEU A 125 0.66 -12.66 6.21
CA LEU A 125 -0.42 -13.60 5.89
C LEU A 125 -1.14 -13.24 4.59
N SER A 126 -1.40 -11.95 4.36
CA SER A 126 -1.98 -11.46 3.12
C SER A 126 -1.12 -11.83 1.91
N LEU A 127 0.19 -11.60 1.98
CA LEU A 127 1.12 -11.98 0.91
C LEU A 127 1.21 -13.50 0.73
N LEU A 128 1.17 -14.27 1.81
CA LEU A 128 1.18 -15.73 1.78
C LEU A 128 -0.07 -16.30 1.09
N ILE A 129 -1.25 -15.72 1.36
CA ILE A 129 -2.55 -16.15 0.84
C ILE A 129 -2.81 -15.58 -0.58
N LEU A 130 -2.10 -14.52 -0.97
CA LEU A 130 -2.28 -13.83 -2.26
C LEU A 130 -2.38 -14.77 -3.48
N PRO A 131 -1.56 -15.83 -3.66
CA PRO A 131 -1.71 -16.73 -4.81
C PRO A 131 -3.07 -17.43 -4.86
N ILE A 132 -3.60 -17.82 -3.70
CA ILE A 132 -4.92 -18.44 -3.58
C ILE A 132 -6.00 -17.39 -3.88
N ALA A 133 -5.85 -16.17 -3.37
CA ALA A 133 -6.77 -15.07 -3.64
C ALA A 133 -6.82 -14.72 -5.13
N ILE A 134 -5.67 -14.67 -5.82
CA ILE A 134 -5.60 -14.36 -7.26
C ILE A 134 -6.28 -15.45 -8.10
N THR A 135 -6.07 -16.72 -7.76
CA THR A 135 -6.71 -17.83 -8.48
C THR A 135 -8.22 -17.92 -8.23
N ASN A 136 -8.71 -17.24 -7.18
CA ASN A 136 -10.11 -17.25 -6.77
C ASN A 136 -10.72 -15.84 -6.67
N LEU A 137 -10.30 -14.88 -7.51
CA LEU A 137 -10.76 -13.49 -7.44
C LEU A 137 -12.29 -13.34 -7.47
N GLY A 138 -12.98 -14.18 -8.26
CA GLY A 138 -14.43 -14.20 -8.27
C GLY A 138 -15.02 -14.50 -6.89
N LYS A 139 -14.43 -15.46 -6.15
CA LYS A 139 -14.85 -15.71 -4.76
C LYS A 139 -14.41 -14.60 -3.82
N THR A 140 -13.21 -14.04 -3.99
CA THR A 140 -12.71 -12.98 -3.10
C THR A 140 -13.54 -11.70 -3.16
N TYR A 141 -14.08 -11.33 -4.34
CA TYR A 141 -14.78 -10.04 -4.51
C TYR A 141 -16.26 -10.14 -4.83
N LEU A 142 -16.76 -11.32 -5.23
CA LEU A 142 -18.15 -11.51 -5.68
C LEU A 142 -18.90 -12.56 -4.84
N SER A 143 -18.28 -13.17 -3.83
CA SER A 143 -19.01 -14.07 -2.92
C SER A 143 -20.01 -13.32 -2.05
N TYR A 144 -19.69 -12.06 -1.70
CA TYR A 144 -20.53 -11.22 -0.86
C TYR A 144 -20.71 -9.84 -1.52
N ASP A 145 -21.95 -9.34 -1.53
CA ASP A 145 -22.29 -8.07 -2.19
C ASP A 145 -21.51 -6.88 -1.63
N TYR A 146 -21.12 -6.95 -0.35
CA TYR A 146 -20.37 -5.90 0.32
C TYR A 146 -18.88 -5.83 -0.11
N ASP A 147 -18.36 -6.83 -0.83
CA ASP A 147 -16.97 -6.85 -1.32
C ASP A 147 -16.79 -6.17 -2.68
N ILE A 148 -17.89 -5.95 -3.40
CA ILE A 148 -17.90 -5.31 -4.72
C ILE A 148 -17.21 -3.93 -4.67
N PRO A 149 -17.49 -3.04 -3.69
CA PRO A 149 -16.78 -1.76 -3.57
C PRO A 149 -15.27 -1.93 -3.38
N LEU A 150 -14.82 -2.95 -2.65
CA LEU A 150 -13.39 -3.23 -2.45
C LEU A 150 -12.72 -3.68 -3.75
N GLY A 151 -13.42 -4.52 -4.53
CA GLY A 151 -12.97 -4.94 -5.86
C GLY A 151 -12.85 -3.77 -6.83
N LEU A 152 -13.84 -2.88 -6.85
CA LEU A 152 -13.80 -1.66 -7.66
C LEU A 152 -12.63 -0.75 -7.24
N ALA A 153 -12.42 -0.57 -5.94
CA ALA A 153 -11.27 0.19 -5.45
C ALA A 153 -9.94 -0.42 -5.92
N ASN A 154 -9.80 -1.75 -5.92
CA ASN A 154 -8.60 -2.42 -6.42
C ASN A 154 -8.37 -2.20 -7.92
N LEU A 155 -9.44 -2.27 -8.71
CA LEU A 155 -9.38 -2.00 -10.15
C LEU A 155 -8.96 -0.56 -10.43
N VAL A 156 -9.49 0.42 -9.68
CA VAL A 156 -9.06 1.82 -9.79
C VAL A 156 -7.57 1.95 -9.46
N ILE A 157 -7.11 1.34 -8.37
CA ILE A 157 -5.69 1.33 -8.00
C ILE A 157 -4.84 0.72 -9.14
N LEU A 158 -5.27 -0.40 -9.72
CA LEU A 158 -4.58 -1.06 -10.84
C LEU A 158 -4.48 -0.13 -12.07
N LEU A 159 -5.56 0.56 -12.43
CA LEU A 159 -5.56 1.51 -13.54
C LEU A 159 -4.56 2.65 -13.30
N ILE A 160 -4.47 3.15 -12.05
CA ILE A 160 -3.49 4.18 -11.67
C ILE A 160 -2.07 3.62 -11.75
N ILE A 161 -1.83 2.39 -11.28
CA ILE A 161 -0.53 1.70 -11.40
C ILE A 161 -0.10 1.62 -12.87
N ILE A 162 -0.98 1.15 -13.75
CA ILE A 162 -0.71 1.01 -15.19
C ILE A 162 -0.37 2.38 -15.79
N SER A 163 -1.18 3.41 -15.49
CA SER A 163 -0.98 4.77 -16.00
C SER A 163 0.36 5.38 -15.55
N LEU A 164 0.69 5.27 -14.26
CA LEU A 164 1.94 5.77 -13.70
C LEU A 164 3.16 5.01 -14.24
N SER A 165 3.06 3.67 -14.34
CA SER A 165 4.13 2.83 -14.88
C SER A 165 4.41 3.17 -16.35
N TYR A 166 3.37 3.36 -17.15
CA TYR A 166 3.49 3.78 -18.54
C TYR A 166 4.14 5.17 -18.66
N ASN A 167 3.74 6.13 -17.81
CA ASN A 167 4.34 7.46 -17.81
C ASN A 167 5.83 7.43 -17.47
N LEU A 168 6.22 6.62 -16.47
CA LEU A 168 7.63 6.40 -16.11
C LEU A 168 8.42 5.75 -17.26
N TYR A 169 7.84 4.75 -17.93
CA TYR A 169 8.46 4.08 -19.07
C TYR A 169 8.74 5.04 -20.22
N ILE A 170 7.75 5.84 -20.64
CA ILE A 170 7.90 6.80 -21.74
C ILE A 170 8.97 7.86 -21.41
N ARG A 171 8.99 8.39 -20.19
CA ARG A 171 10.02 9.33 -19.74
C ARG A 171 11.42 8.73 -19.85
N LYS A 172 11.60 7.51 -19.36
CA LYS A 172 12.89 6.80 -19.41
C LYS A 172 13.35 6.55 -20.86
N LYS A 173 12.42 6.24 -21.77
CA LYS A 173 12.71 6.08 -23.21
C LYS A 173 13.16 7.38 -23.86
N SER A 174 12.47 8.49 -23.60
CA SER A 174 12.83 9.83 -24.09
C SER A 174 14.24 10.26 -23.63
N GLU A 175 14.58 9.99 -22.36
CA GLU A 175 15.90 10.32 -21.81
C GLU A 175 17.05 9.55 -22.46
N LYS A 176 16.83 8.28 -22.82
CA LYS A 176 17.83 7.49 -23.53
C LYS A 176 18.06 7.98 -24.96
N GLY A 177 16.98 8.31 -25.69
CA GLY A 177 17.07 8.80 -27.07
C GLY A 177 17.81 10.14 -27.20
N ASN A 178 17.62 11.05 -26.23
CA ASN A 178 18.34 12.33 -26.23
C ASN A 178 19.84 12.16 -25.93
N LYS A 179 20.23 11.19 -25.10
CA LYS A 179 21.65 10.91 -24.81
C LYS A 179 22.39 10.32 -26.01
N THR A 180 21.73 9.48 -26.81
CA THR A 180 22.33 8.90 -28.03
C THR A 180 22.56 9.93 -29.13
N LEU A 181 21.69 10.94 -29.24
CA LEU A 181 21.85 12.03 -30.22
C LEU A 181 22.96 13.02 -29.82
N SER A 182 23.09 13.33 -28.53
CA SER A 182 24.14 14.23 -28.01
C SER A 182 25.55 13.63 -27.97
N GLY A 183 25.69 12.31 -28.03
CA GLY A 183 26.99 11.63 -28.08
C GLY A 183 27.50 11.35 -29.50
N ALA A 184 26.70 11.68 -30.51
CA ALA A 184 27.01 11.47 -31.93
C ALA A 184 27.35 12.77 -32.68
N SER A 185 27.30 13.92 -31.98
CA SER A 185 27.68 15.27 -32.45
C SER A 185 28.99 15.69 -31.83
#